data_AF-A0A6X8T6L1-F1
#
_entry.id   AF-A0A6X8T6L1-F1
#
_cell.length_a   1.000
_cell.length_b   1.000
_cell.length_c   1.000
_cell.angle_alpha   90.00
_cell.angle_beta   90.00
_cell.angle_gamma   90.00
#
_symmetry.space_group_name_H-M   'P 1'
#
loop_
_entity.id
_entity.type
_entity.pdbx_description
1 polymer ?
#
loop_
_entity_poly.entity_id
_entity_poly.type
_entity_poly.pdbx_seq_one_letter_code
_entity_poly.pdbx_strand_id
1 'polypeptide(L)'
;MSTLKITGMTCDSCAVHVKDALEKVPGVQSADVSYAKGSAKLAIEVGTSPDALTAAVAGLGYRATLADAPSVSTPGGLLDKMRDLLGRNDKTGSSGALHIAVIGSGGAAMAAALKAVEQGARVTLIERGTIGGTCVNVGCVPSKIMIRAAHIAHLRRESPFDGGIAATTPTIQRTALLAQQQARVDELRHAKYEGILEGNPAITVLHGSARFKDNRNLIVQLNDGGERVVAFDRCLIATGASPAVPPIPGLKDTPYWTSTEALVSETIPKRLAVIGSSVVALELAQAFARLGAKVTILARSTLFFREDPA
;
A
#
# COMPACT_ATOMS: atom_id res chain seq x y z
N MET A 1 10.71 12.36 -35.71
CA MET A 1 10.30 11.50 -34.58
C MET A 1 10.84 12.13 -33.32
N SER A 2 10.00 12.30 -32.30
CA SER A 2 10.38 12.89 -31.01
C SER A 2 10.31 11.83 -29.94
N THR A 3 11.21 11.91 -28.95
CA THR A 3 11.26 10.93 -27.86
C THR A 3 10.84 11.57 -26.54
N LEU A 4 9.93 10.92 -25.82
CA LEU A 4 9.58 11.22 -24.44
C LEU A 4 10.23 10.19 -23.51
N LYS A 5 10.85 10.65 -22.44
CA LYS A 5 11.20 9.83 -21.29
C LYS A 5 10.03 9.87 -20.30
N ILE A 6 9.57 8.71 -19.85
CA ILE A 6 8.37 8.55 -19.02
C ILE A 6 8.73 7.79 -17.74
N THR A 7 8.39 8.35 -16.59
CA THR A 7 8.59 7.72 -15.27
C THR A 7 7.25 7.54 -14.54
N GLY A 8 7.19 6.50 -13.71
CA GLY A 8 5.99 6.15 -12.93
C GLY A 8 5.14 5.00 -13.49
N MET A 9 5.45 4.47 -14.69
CA MET A 9 4.83 3.23 -15.17
C MET A 9 5.32 2.03 -14.35
N THR A 10 4.42 1.09 -14.04
CA THR A 10 4.74 -0.09 -13.19
C THR A 10 4.43 -1.44 -13.86
N CYS A 11 3.86 -1.45 -15.07
CA CYS A 11 3.58 -2.65 -15.84
C CYS A 11 3.35 -2.34 -17.33
N ASP A 12 3.27 -3.36 -18.18
CA ASP A 12 2.99 -3.20 -19.62
C ASP A 12 1.61 -2.62 -19.92
N SER A 13 0.61 -2.83 -19.05
CA SER A 13 -0.71 -2.19 -19.20
C SER A 13 -0.63 -0.66 -19.01
N CYS A 14 0.30 -0.16 -18.19
CA CYS A 14 0.55 1.29 -18.11
C CYS A 14 1.01 1.85 -19.46
N ALA A 15 1.87 1.12 -20.20
CA ALA A 15 2.36 1.55 -21.50
C ALA A 15 1.24 1.64 -22.54
N VAL A 16 0.26 0.73 -22.50
CA VAL A 16 -0.93 0.79 -23.36
C VAL A 16 -1.75 2.05 -23.08
N HIS A 17 -2.05 2.35 -21.81
CA HIS A 17 -2.82 3.55 -21.47
C HIS A 17 -2.10 4.85 -21.86
N VAL A 18 -0.77 4.89 -21.69
CA VAL A 18 0.05 6.02 -22.11
C VAL A 18 0.03 6.19 -23.62
N LYS A 19 0.10 5.08 -24.38
CA LYS A 19 -0.03 5.11 -25.83
C LYS A 19 -1.37 5.71 -26.26
N ASP A 20 -2.47 5.19 -25.71
CA ASP A 20 -3.83 5.64 -26.04
C ASP A 20 -4.06 7.12 -25.71
N ALA A 21 -3.43 7.64 -24.65
CA ALA A 21 -3.50 9.06 -24.31
C ALA A 21 -2.66 9.94 -25.25
N LEU A 22 -1.47 9.49 -25.64
CA LEU A 22 -0.59 10.22 -26.55
C LEU A 22 -1.17 10.30 -27.97
N GLU A 23 -1.79 9.23 -28.47
CA GLU A 23 -2.44 9.22 -29.80
C GLU A 23 -3.70 10.10 -29.88
N LYS A 24 -4.26 10.51 -28.73
CA LYS A 24 -5.38 11.47 -28.67
C LYS A 24 -4.92 12.92 -28.67
N VAL A 25 -3.62 13.20 -28.55
CA VAL A 25 -3.10 14.56 -28.59
C VAL A 25 -3.11 15.07 -30.04
N PRO A 26 -3.75 16.22 -30.33
CA PRO A 26 -3.75 16.79 -31.68
C PRO A 26 -2.32 16.99 -32.21
N GLY A 27 -2.06 16.49 -33.41
CA GLY A 27 -0.73 16.52 -34.06
C GLY A 27 0.12 15.26 -33.82
N VAL A 28 -0.31 14.30 -33.01
CA VAL A 28 0.34 12.98 -32.90
C VAL A 28 -0.22 12.02 -33.95
N GLN A 29 0.65 11.50 -34.82
CA GLN A 29 0.30 10.55 -35.87
C GLN A 29 0.42 9.09 -35.40
N SER A 30 1.41 8.80 -34.54
CA SER A 30 1.55 7.48 -33.90
C SER A 30 2.43 7.56 -32.65
N ALA A 31 2.19 6.64 -31.71
CA ALA A 31 3.00 6.47 -30.51
C ALA A 31 3.43 5.01 -30.29
N ASP A 32 4.73 4.81 -30.06
CA ASP A 32 5.30 3.53 -29.62
C ASP A 32 5.86 3.69 -28.19
N VAL A 33 5.21 3.05 -27.22
CA VAL A 33 5.50 3.21 -25.78
C VAL A 33 6.09 1.93 -25.22
N SER A 34 7.24 2.05 -24.58
CA SER A 34 7.93 0.93 -23.94
C SER A 34 7.99 1.12 -22.44
N TYR A 35 7.34 0.22 -21.70
CA TYR A 35 7.50 0.12 -20.24
C TYR A 35 8.94 -0.19 -19.86
N ALA A 36 9.53 -1.24 -20.46
CA ALA A 36 10.89 -1.68 -20.15
C ALA A 36 11.95 -0.58 -20.34
N LYS A 37 11.75 0.34 -21.29
CA LYS A 37 12.66 1.46 -21.56
C LYS A 37 12.26 2.76 -20.87
N GLY A 38 11.06 2.82 -20.28
CA GLY A 38 10.52 4.06 -19.69
C GLY A 38 10.47 5.20 -20.71
N SER A 39 10.04 4.93 -21.95
CA SER A 39 10.08 5.92 -23.02
C SER A 39 8.98 5.73 -24.05
N ALA A 40 8.57 6.81 -24.72
CA ALA A 40 7.70 6.79 -25.89
C ALA A 40 8.38 7.44 -27.09
N LYS A 41 8.29 6.80 -28.26
CA LYS A 41 8.69 7.36 -29.55
C LYS A 41 7.45 7.82 -30.29
N LEU A 42 7.46 9.07 -30.77
CA LEU A 42 6.31 9.71 -31.37
C LEU A 42 6.62 10.15 -32.81
N ALA A 43 5.69 9.88 -33.72
CA ALA A 43 5.58 10.62 -34.98
C ALA A 43 4.59 11.77 -34.75
N ILE A 44 5.09 13.01 -34.84
CA ILE A 44 4.29 14.22 -34.60
C ILE A 44 4.42 15.20 -35.76
N GLU A 45 3.37 15.98 -35.98
CA GLU A 45 3.35 17.08 -36.94
C GLU A 45 4.18 18.26 -36.44
N VAL A 46 4.77 19.01 -37.37
CA VAL A 46 5.55 20.21 -37.07
C VAL A 46 4.63 21.25 -36.42
N GLY A 47 4.96 21.66 -35.19
CA GLY A 47 4.15 22.59 -34.40
C GLY A 47 3.30 21.93 -33.30
N THR A 48 3.33 20.60 -33.17
CA THR A 48 2.71 19.89 -32.04
C THR A 48 3.33 20.36 -30.72
N SER A 49 2.48 20.80 -29.78
CA SER A 49 2.93 21.38 -28.52
C SER A 49 3.63 20.34 -27.61
N PRO A 50 4.90 20.56 -27.25
CA PRO A 50 5.62 19.80 -26.21
C PRO A 50 4.84 19.66 -24.90
N ASP A 51 4.18 20.72 -24.49
CA ASP A 51 3.46 20.79 -23.22
C ASP A 51 2.18 19.95 -23.26
N ALA A 52 1.51 19.88 -24.41
CA ALA A 52 0.33 19.02 -24.58
C ALA A 52 0.69 17.53 -24.46
N LEU A 53 1.84 17.12 -24.99
CA LEU A 53 2.35 15.75 -24.89
C LEU A 53 2.67 15.37 -23.44
N THR A 54 3.37 16.25 -22.71
CA THR A 54 3.70 16.01 -21.30
C THR A 54 2.46 16.08 -20.40
N ALA A 55 1.51 16.97 -20.69
CA ALA A 55 0.24 17.07 -19.97
C ALA A 55 -0.65 15.82 -20.14
N ALA A 56 -0.69 15.22 -21.34
CA ALA A 56 -1.44 13.99 -21.58
C ALA A 56 -0.91 12.82 -20.73
N VAL A 57 0.41 12.71 -20.59
CA VAL A 57 1.05 11.70 -19.74
C VAL A 57 0.84 12.02 -18.25
N ALA A 58 0.90 13.31 -17.86
CA ALA A 58 0.62 13.76 -16.51
C ALA A 58 -0.83 13.52 -16.07
N GLY A 59 -1.79 13.62 -16.98
CA GLY A 59 -3.21 13.33 -16.73
C GLY A 59 -3.47 11.88 -16.33
N LEU A 60 -2.56 10.96 -16.66
CA LEU A 60 -2.60 9.55 -16.23
C LEU A 60 -1.84 9.28 -14.92
N GLY A 61 -1.26 10.31 -14.29
CA GLY A 61 -0.47 10.19 -13.06
C GLY A 61 1.01 9.84 -13.27
N TYR A 62 1.51 9.90 -14.50
CA TYR A 62 2.93 9.66 -14.82
C TYR A 62 3.69 10.96 -15.07
N ARG A 63 5.02 10.92 -15.14
CA ARG A 63 5.84 12.10 -15.49
C ARG A 63 6.49 11.89 -16.84
N ALA A 64 6.52 12.91 -17.71
CA ALA A 64 7.16 12.84 -19.01
C ALA A 64 8.06 14.06 -19.28
N THR A 65 9.18 13.84 -19.95
CA THR A 65 10.11 14.90 -20.42
C THR A 65 10.55 14.61 -21.86
N LEU A 66 10.57 15.62 -22.72
CA LEU A 66 11.11 15.50 -24.08
C LEU A 66 12.64 15.35 -24.04
N ALA A 67 13.16 14.38 -24.76
CA ALA A 67 14.59 14.12 -24.85
C ALA A 67 15.34 15.14 -25.74
N ASP A 68 14.62 15.90 -26.57
CA ASP A 68 15.19 16.78 -27.61
C ASP A 68 15.03 18.30 -27.35
N ALA A 69 14.69 18.73 -26.13
CA ALA A 69 14.59 20.16 -25.83
C ALA A 69 15.95 20.73 -25.37
N PRO A 70 16.55 21.70 -26.09
CA PRO A 70 17.65 22.48 -25.54
C PRO A 70 17.14 23.37 -24.40
N SER A 71 17.93 23.48 -23.33
CA SER A 71 17.68 24.40 -22.23
C SER A 71 17.72 25.85 -22.72
N VAL A 72 16.56 26.48 -22.90
CA VAL A 72 16.47 27.92 -23.20
C VAL A 72 15.96 28.64 -21.95
N SER A 73 16.86 29.38 -21.31
CA SER A 73 16.53 30.49 -20.42
C SER A 73 15.92 31.63 -21.23
N THR A 74 14.70 32.06 -20.91
CA THR A 74 14.11 33.27 -21.50
C THR A 74 14.13 34.43 -20.49
N PRO A 75 14.54 35.65 -20.88
CA PRO A 75 14.55 36.81 -19.98
C PRO A 75 13.14 37.31 -19.67
N GLY A 76 12.89 37.65 -18.40
CA GLY A 76 11.61 38.12 -17.88
C GLY A 76 11.07 39.36 -18.60
N GLY A 77 9.85 39.24 -19.13
CA GLY A 77 9.08 40.34 -19.68
C GLY A 77 8.38 41.15 -18.59
N LEU A 78 8.21 42.46 -18.84
CA LEU A 78 7.57 43.46 -17.96
C LEU A 78 6.19 43.08 -17.38
N LEU A 79 5.53 42.04 -17.90
CA LEU A 79 4.22 41.59 -17.46
C LEU A 79 4.26 40.79 -16.14
N ASP A 80 5.38 40.13 -15.82
CA ASP A 80 5.55 39.46 -14.51
C ASP A 80 5.68 40.47 -13.36
N LYS A 81 6.34 41.62 -13.62
CA LYS A 81 6.51 42.69 -12.63
C LYS A 81 5.21 43.39 -12.25
N MET A 82 4.20 43.40 -13.12
CA MET A 82 2.89 43.99 -12.80
C MET A 82 2.00 43.03 -12.01
N ARG A 83 2.27 41.72 -12.06
CA ARG A 83 1.54 40.71 -11.28
C ARG A 83 2.02 40.65 -9.82
N ASP A 84 3.26 41.04 -9.58
CA ASP A 84 3.89 41.13 -8.25
C ASP A 84 3.44 42.37 -7.44
N LEU A 85 2.95 43.41 -8.11
CA LEU A 85 2.53 44.68 -7.48
C LEU A 85 1.10 44.68 -6.95
N LEU A 86 0.26 43.71 -7.32
CA LEU A 86 -1.15 43.64 -6.94
C LEU A 86 -1.51 42.28 -6.35
N GLY A 87 -1.00 42.05 -5.14
CA GLY A 87 -1.75 41.38 -4.08
C GLY A 87 -1.75 39.86 -4.08
N ARG A 88 -0.79 39.28 -3.36
CA ARG A 88 -1.14 38.27 -2.33
C ARG A 88 -0.14 38.29 -1.18
N ASN A 89 -0.50 39.07 -0.18
CA ASN A 89 0.10 39.05 1.14
C ASN A 89 -0.47 37.83 1.89
N ASP A 90 0.31 36.75 2.02
CA ASP A 90 0.29 35.97 3.26
C ASP A 90 1.56 35.11 3.41
N LYS A 91 2.46 35.64 4.25
CA LYS A 91 3.42 34.95 5.12
C LYS A 91 4.51 34.09 4.48
N THR A 92 5.62 34.78 4.26
CA THR A 92 6.97 34.25 4.46
C THR A 92 7.08 33.45 5.76
N GLY A 93 7.60 32.21 5.65
CA GLY A 93 7.86 31.33 6.79
C GLY A 93 8.75 30.14 6.40
N SER A 94 10.07 30.37 6.45
CA SER A 94 11.17 29.41 6.35
C SER A 94 11.45 28.77 4.97
N SER A 95 12.56 29.19 4.39
CA SER A 95 13.32 28.57 3.31
C SER A 95 13.97 27.25 3.75
N GLY A 96 13.16 26.29 4.19
CA GLY A 96 13.57 24.93 4.59
C GLY A 96 12.53 23.89 4.20
N ALA A 97 12.98 22.66 3.92
CA ALA A 97 12.08 21.54 3.65
C ALA A 97 11.12 21.32 4.83
N LEU A 98 9.81 21.24 4.53
CA LEU A 98 8.77 20.96 5.54
C LEU A 98 9.11 19.68 6.31
N HIS A 99 8.88 19.69 7.61
CA HIS A 99 8.99 18.50 8.46
C HIS A 99 7.64 17.85 8.67
N ILE A 100 7.49 16.64 8.13
CA ILE A 100 6.28 15.85 8.30
C ILE A 100 6.56 14.69 9.26
N ALA A 101 5.84 14.65 10.38
CA ALA A 101 5.81 13.48 11.26
C ALA A 101 4.72 12.51 10.79
N VAL A 102 5.01 11.21 10.73
CA VAL A 102 4.05 10.16 10.38
C VAL A 102 4.05 9.13 11.51
N ILE A 103 2.90 8.90 12.14
CA ILE A 103 2.76 7.90 13.20
C ILE A 103 2.16 6.62 12.61
N GLY A 104 2.93 5.54 12.65
CA GLY A 104 2.64 4.24 12.03
C GLY A 104 3.48 3.99 10.78
N SER A 105 3.52 2.72 10.35
CA SER A 105 4.25 2.26 9.15
C SER A 105 3.39 1.44 8.18
N GLY A 106 2.06 1.44 8.36
CA GLY A 106 1.13 0.74 7.46
C GLY A 106 0.98 1.41 6.09
N GLY A 107 0.08 0.89 5.25
CA GLY A 107 -0.10 1.38 3.87
C GLY A 107 -0.33 2.89 3.75
N ALA A 108 -1.15 3.48 4.63
CA ALA A 108 -1.38 4.93 4.66
C ALA A 108 -0.11 5.71 5.02
N ALA A 109 0.65 5.24 6.02
CA ALA A 109 1.88 5.89 6.46
C ALA A 109 2.96 5.85 5.38
N MET A 110 3.17 4.68 4.75
CA MET A 110 4.14 4.53 3.65
C MET A 110 3.80 5.42 2.47
N ALA A 111 2.54 5.40 2.03
CA ALA A 111 2.10 6.24 0.91
C ALA A 111 2.33 7.73 1.20
N ALA A 112 1.98 8.17 2.41
CA ALA A 112 2.17 9.56 2.82
C ALA A 112 3.64 9.95 2.95
N ALA A 113 4.48 9.10 3.56
CA ALA A 113 5.90 9.37 3.75
C ALA A 113 6.62 9.49 2.40
N LEU A 114 6.39 8.56 1.48
CA LEU A 114 6.99 8.60 0.15
C LEU A 114 6.50 9.79 -0.66
N LYS A 115 5.19 10.09 -0.61
CA LYS A 115 4.65 11.25 -1.32
C LYS A 115 5.17 12.57 -0.74
N ALA A 116 5.30 12.66 0.58
CA ALA A 116 5.89 13.82 1.26
C ALA A 116 7.34 14.07 0.79
N VAL A 117 8.17 13.03 0.73
CA VAL A 117 9.54 13.14 0.21
C VAL A 117 9.55 13.54 -1.27
N GLU A 118 8.67 12.98 -2.10
CA GLU A 118 8.54 13.37 -3.50
C GLU A 118 8.19 14.86 -3.68
N GLN A 119 7.50 15.45 -2.70
CA GLN A 119 7.18 16.89 -2.66
C GLN A 119 8.25 17.74 -1.96
N GLY A 120 9.42 17.16 -1.63
CA GLY A 120 10.55 17.88 -1.05
C GLY A 120 10.51 18.04 0.47
N ALA A 121 9.63 17.35 1.18
CA ALA A 121 9.60 17.35 2.64
C ALA A 121 10.63 16.36 3.24
N ARG A 122 11.09 16.64 4.46
CA ARG A 122 11.77 15.65 5.31
C ARG A 122 10.75 14.96 6.21
N VAL A 123 10.90 13.66 6.40
CA VAL A 123 9.93 12.84 7.13
C VAL A 123 10.56 12.21 8.36
N THR A 124 9.85 12.27 9.49
CA THR A 124 10.11 11.36 10.63
C THR A 124 8.95 10.39 10.74
N LEU A 125 9.19 9.12 10.46
CA LEU A 125 8.23 8.04 10.59
C LEU A 125 8.45 7.35 11.94
N ILE A 126 7.39 7.18 12.73
CA ILE A 126 7.47 6.56 14.06
C ILE A 126 6.63 5.29 14.08
N GLU A 127 7.26 4.14 14.33
CA GLU A 127 6.60 2.84 14.42
C GLU A 127 6.93 2.17 15.75
N ARG A 128 5.92 1.64 16.43
CA ARG A 128 6.06 1.00 17.74
C ARG A 128 6.38 -0.49 17.67
N GLY A 129 5.95 -1.17 16.62
CA GLY A 129 6.11 -2.61 16.44
C GLY A 129 6.84 -2.95 15.15
N THR A 130 6.38 -4.01 14.49
CA THR A 130 6.93 -4.46 13.20
C THR A 130 6.57 -3.47 12.08
N ILE A 131 7.58 -3.08 11.30
CA ILE A 131 7.40 -2.22 10.13
C ILE A 131 6.41 -2.84 9.13
N GLY A 132 5.60 -2.00 8.49
CA GLY A 132 4.61 -2.37 7.48
C GLY A 132 3.19 -2.57 8.02
N GLY A 133 3.01 -2.57 9.34
CA GLY A 133 1.70 -2.62 9.98
C GLY A 133 0.89 -3.86 9.61
N THR A 134 -0.44 -3.70 9.50
CA THR A 134 -1.38 -4.83 9.38
C THR A 134 -1.28 -5.58 8.06
N CYS A 135 -1.29 -4.86 6.92
CA CYS A 135 -1.55 -5.46 5.60
C CYS A 135 -0.55 -6.54 5.23
N VAL A 136 0.75 -6.26 5.42
CA VAL A 136 1.83 -7.20 5.09
C VAL A 136 2.04 -8.25 6.17
N ASN A 137 1.96 -7.89 7.46
CA ASN A 137 2.36 -8.79 8.54
C ASN A 137 1.26 -9.73 9.04
N VAL A 138 0.04 -9.21 9.25
CA VAL A 138 -1.02 -9.91 10.01
C VAL A 138 -2.42 -9.73 9.40
N GLY A 139 -2.47 -9.43 8.10
CA GLY A 139 -3.70 -9.07 7.40
C GLY A 139 -3.76 -9.66 6.00
N CYS A 140 -3.81 -8.80 5.00
CA CYS A 140 -4.10 -9.16 3.61
C CYS A 140 -3.13 -10.20 3.04
N VAL A 141 -1.82 -9.97 3.15
CA VAL A 141 -0.81 -10.88 2.57
C VAL A 141 -0.91 -12.30 3.14
N PRO A 142 -0.76 -12.52 4.46
CA PRO A 142 -0.84 -13.87 5.02
C PRO A 142 -2.21 -14.53 4.82
N SER A 143 -3.31 -13.77 4.94
CA SER A 143 -4.66 -14.34 4.73
C SER A 143 -4.87 -14.80 3.29
N LYS A 144 -4.46 -14.04 2.28
CA LYS A 144 -4.65 -14.44 0.88
C LYS A 144 -3.76 -15.61 0.49
N ILE A 145 -2.56 -15.71 1.05
CA ILE A 145 -1.70 -16.90 0.91
C ILE A 145 -2.39 -18.14 1.51
N MET A 146 -2.90 -18.03 2.73
CA MET A 146 -3.60 -19.12 3.41
C MET A 146 -4.87 -19.55 2.66
N ILE A 147 -5.68 -18.59 2.20
CA ILE A 147 -6.89 -18.86 1.40
C ILE A 147 -6.53 -19.57 0.09
N ARG A 148 -5.42 -19.19 -0.55
CA ARG A 148 -4.98 -19.88 -1.77
C ARG A 148 -4.57 -21.33 -1.50
N ALA A 149 -3.83 -21.59 -0.42
CA ALA A 149 -3.49 -22.96 -0.01
C ALA A 149 -4.76 -23.78 0.32
N ALA A 150 -5.71 -23.17 1.03
CA ALA A 150 -6.99 -23.76 1.36
C ALA A 150 -7.82 -24.09 0.10
N HIS A 151 -7.80 -23.20 -0.89
CA HIS A 151 -8.48 -23.43 -2.17
C HIS A 151 -7.89 -24.63 -2.93
N ILE A 152 -6.56 -24.76 -2.97
CA ILE A 152 -5.89 -25.93 -3.57
C ILE A 152 -6.25 -27.21 -2.82
N ALA A 153 -6.26 -27.18 -1.47
CA ALA A 153 -6.64 -28.34 -0.66
C ALA A 153 -8.11 -28.78 -0.91
N HIS A 154 -9.00 -27.82 -1.09
CA HIS A 154 -10.40 -28.08 -1.42
C HIS A 154 -10.56 -28.68 -2.82
N LEU A 155 -9.92 -28.11 -3.85
CA LEU A 155 -10.01 -28.65 -5.22
C LEU A 155 -9.34 -30.01 -5.40
N ARG A 156 -8.39 -30.37 -4.53
CA ARG A 156 -7.88 -31.76 -4.48
C ARG A 156 -8.90 -32.74 -3.90
N ARG A 157 -9.75 -32.26 -2.98
CA ARG A 157 -10.74 -33.07 -2.26
C ARG A 157 -12.03 -33.26 -3.07
N GLU A 158 -12.45 -32.23 -3.79
CA GLU A 158 -13.70 -32.25 -4.54
C GLU A 158 -13.68 -31.26 -5.69
N SER A 159 -14.38 -31.62 -6.76
CA SER A 159 -14.64 -30.75 -7.90
C SER A 159 -15.94 -31.15 -8.59
N PRO A 160 -16.55 -30.26 -9.39
CA PRO A 160 -17.66 -30.63 -10.26
C PRO A 160 -17.33 -31.73 -11.29
N PHE A 161 -16.05 -32.09 -11.45
CA PHE A 161 -15.55 -33.02 -12.44
C PHE A 161 -15.13 -34.38 -11.85
N ASP A 162 -15.50 -34.68 -10.60
CA ASP A 162 -15.04 -35.90 -9.91
C ASP A 162 -15.49 -37.20 -10.58
N GLY A 163 -16.53 -37.15 -11.42
CA GLY A 163 -16.92 -38.28 -12.28
C GLY A 163 -15.90 -38.63 -13.36
N GLY A 164 -15.01 -37.71 -13.73
CA GLY A 164 -13.95 -37.91 -14.71
C GLY A 164 -12.52 -37.67 -14.20
N ILE A 165 -12.37 -37.12 -12.99
CA ILE A 165 -11.08 -36.81 -12.36
C ILE A 165 -11.11 -37.33 -10.92
N ALA A 166 -10.30 -38.34 -10.61
CA ALA A 166 -10.29 -38.90 -9.25
C ALA A 166 -9.80 -37.86 -8.22
N ALA A 167 -10.64 -37.61 -7.21
CA ALA A 167 -10.28 -36.77 -6.07
C ALA A 167 -9.50 -37.55 -5.01
N THR A 168 -8.73 -36.85 -4.17
CA THR A 168 -8.01 -37.44 -3.03
C THR A 168 -7.92 -36.43 -1.90
N THR A 169 -8.22 -36.87 -0.67
CA THR A 169 -8.03 -36.01 0.50
C THR A 169 -6.54 -35.75 0.73
N PRO A 170 -6.05 -34.50 0.61
CA PRO A 170 -4.63 -34.22 0.75
C PRO A 170 -4.22 -34.19 2.23
N THR A 171 -3.04 -34.73 2.52
CA THR A 171 -2.36 -34.48 3.80
C THR A 171 -1.94 -33.02 3.89
N ILE A 172 -2.33 -32.33 4.96
CA ILE A 172 -2.01 -30.92 5.19
C ILE A 172 -0.88 -30.81 6.21
N GLN A 173 0.27 -30.28 5.76
CA GLN A 173 1.40 -29.94 6.64
C GLN A 173 1.38 -28.45 6.96
N ARG A 174 0.64 -28.06 8.00
CA ARG A 174 0.42 -26.64 8.31
C ARG A 174 1.71 -25.90 8.64
N THR A 175 2.66 -26.52 9.35
CA THR A 175 3.99 -25.93 9.62
C THR A 175 4.72 -25.52 8.34
N ALA A 176 4.69 -26.37 7.30
CA ALA A 176 5.33 -26.05 6.02
C ALA A 176 4.59 -24.91 5.27
N LEU A 177 3.25 -24.92 5.29
CA LEU A 177 2.45 -23.83 4.71
C LEU A 177 2.68 -22.51 5.44
N LEU A 178 2.81 -22.54 6.76
CA LEU A 178 3.09 -21.37 7.58
C LEU A 178 4.49 -20.83 7.29
N ALA A 179 5.51 -21.69 7.22
CA ALA A 179 6.87 -21.28 6.87
C ALA A 179 6.91 -20.60 5.49
N GLN A 180 6.23 -21.16 4.48
CA GLN A 180 6.11 -20.54 3.16
C GLN A 180 5.39 -19.18 3.23
N GLN A 181 4.31 -19.09 3.99
CA GLN A 181 3.56 -17.85 4.20
C GLN A 181 4.45 -16.77 4.84
N GLN A 182 5.16 -17.13 5.92
CA GLN A 182 5.99 -16.19 6.66
C GLN A 182 7.19 -15.72 5.83
N ALA A 183 7.83 -16.62 5.08
CA ALA A 183 8.91 -16.24 4.16
C ALA A 183 8.46 -15.19 3.13
N ARG A 184 7.25 -15.32 2.56
CA ARG A 184 6.70 -14.31 1.63
C ARG A 184 6.32 -13.02 2.34
N VAL A 185 5.83 -13.07 3.57
CA VAL A 185 5.56 -11.90 4.40
C VAL A 185 6.86 -11.12 4.65
N ASP A 186 7.91 -11.81 5.08
CA ASP A 186 9.20 -11.21 5.40
C ASP A 186 9.87 -10.63 4.15
N GLU A 187 9.86 -11.36 3.03
CA GLU A 187 10.35 -10.89 1.73
C GLU A 187 9.65 -9.58 1.32
N LEU A 188 8.32 -9.53 1.40
CA LEU A 188 7.55 -8.35 1.00
C LEU A 188 7.72 -7.20 1.98
N ARG A 189 7.81 -7.46 3.29
CA ARG A 189 8.10 -6.42 4.30
C ARG A 189 9.46 -5.78 4.00
N HIS A 190 10.49 -6.60 3.80
CA HIS A 190 11.82 -6.10 3.48
C HIS A 190 11.83 -5.29 2.18
N ALA A 191 11.31 -5.86 1.09
CA ALA A 191 11.39 -5.24 -0.24
C ALA A 191 10.48 -4.01 -0.43
N LYS A 192 9.33 -3.94 0.27
CA LYS A 192 8.30 -2.91 0.04
C LYS A 192 8.14 -1.93 1.20
N TYR A 193 8.83 -2.15 2.32
CA TYR A 193 8.76 -1.29 3.48
C TYR A 193 10.16 -0.96 4.00
N GLU A 194 10.86 -1.92 4.60
CA GLU A 194 12.13 -1.67 5.30
C GLU A 194 13.19 -1.10 4.35
N GLY A 195 13.50 -1.80 3.25
CA GLY A 195 14.51 -1.34 2.28
C GLY A 195 14.14 -0.03 1.56
N ILE A 196 12.85 0.28 1.42
CA ILE A 196 12.40 1.56 0.86
C ILE A 196 12.63 2.70 1.85
N LEU A 197 12.37 2.48 3.13
CA LEU A 197 12.59 3.47 4.19
C LEU A 197 14.09 3.70 4.41
N GLU A 198 14.86 2.62 4.53
CA GLU A 198 16.32 2.67 4.73
C GLU A 198 17.06 3.29 3.55
N GLY A 199 16.59 3.03 2.32
CA GLY A 199 17.18 3.59 1.11
C GLY A 199 16.87 5.07 0.85
N ASN A 200 16.07 5.72 1.71
CA ASN A 200 15.63 7.10 1.50
C ASN A 200 16.21 8.04 2.56
N PRO A 201 17.24 8.86 2.24
CA PRO A 201 17.91 9.72 3.21
C PRO A 201 17.04 10.86 3.76
N ALA A 202 15.90 11.16 3.12
CA ALA A 202 14.95 12.17 3.61
C ALA A 202 13.98 11.61 4.66
N ILE A 203 14.02 10.30 4.94
CA ILE A 203 13.16 9.64 5.93
C ILE A 203 14.03 9.19 7.11
N THR A 204 13.65 9.62 8.31
CA THR A 204 14.17 9.07 9.56
C THR A 204 13.12 8.18 10.20
N VAL A 205 13.43 6.91 10.44
CA VAL A 205 12.57 5.99 11.17
C VAL A 205 12.95 6.00 12.65
N LEU A 206 11.95 6.16 13.53
CA LEU A 206 12.09 5.99 14.97
C LEU A 206 11.27 4.78 15.42
N HIS A 207 11.91 3.87 16.15
CA HIS A 207 11.25 2.71 16.74
C HIS A 207 10.77 3.06 18.15
N GLY A 208 9.47 3.32 18.29
CA GLY A 208 8.88 3.77 19.54
C GLY A 208 7.39 4.10 19.46
N SER A 209 6.79 4.36 20.62
CA SER A 209 5.40 4.79 20.73
C SER A 209 5.30 6.31 20.81
N ALA A 210 4.59 6.93 19.86
CA ALA A 210 4.37 8.36 19.83
C ALA A 210 3.08 8.78 20.55
N ARG A 211 3.12 9.92 21.25
CA ARG A 211 1.95 10.66 21.73
C ARG A 211 2.14 12.15 21.46
N PHE A 212 1.05 12.90 21.27
CA PHE A 212 1.13 14.35 21.17
C PHE A 212 1.53 14.96 22.52
N LYS A 213 2.52 15.83 22.50
CA LYS A 213 2.81 16.75 23.60
C LYS A 213 1.96 18.01 23.46
N ASP A 214 1.89 18.52 22.24
CA ASP A 214 1.13 19.70 21.84
C ASP A 214 0.86 19.65 20.32
N ASN A 215 0.35 20.73 19.73
CA ASN A 215 -0.03 20.77 18.31
C ASN A 215 1.16 20.78 17.31
N ARG A 216 2.41 20.81 17.80
CA ARG A 216 3.63 20.87 16.98
C ARG A 216 4.73 19.90 17.44
N ASN A 217 4.50 19.14 18.50
CA ASN A 217 5.50 18.24 19.06
C ASN A 217 4.90 16.88 19.46
N LEU A 218 5.61 15.81 19.10
CA LEU A 218 5.38 14.47 19.62
C LEU A 218 6.41 14.15 20.71
N ILE A 219 6.01 13.36 21.70
CA ILE A 219 6.93 12.59 22.54
C ILE A 219 6.91 11.16 22.02
N VAL A 220 8.10 10.63 21.72
CA VAL A 220 8.31 9.26 21.30
C VAL A 220 9.03 8.53 22.43
N GLN A 221 8.36 7.55 23.03
CA GLN A 221 8.99 6.62 23.94
C GLN A 221 9.66 5.53 23.10
N LEU A 222 11.01 5.50 23.10
CA LEU A 222 11.77 4.62 22.23
C LEU A 222 11.76 3.19 22.76
N ASN A 223 11.80 2.22 21.85
CA ASN A 223 11.77 0.79 22.20
C ASN A 223 13.03 0.32 22.93
N ASP A 224 14.18 0.95 22.66
CA ASP A 224 15.47 0.71 23.34
C ASP A 224 15.62 1.52 24.64
N GLY A 225 14.60 2.29 25.01
CA GLY A 225 14.53 3.07 26.23
C GLY A 225 14.75 4.57 26.01
N GLY A 226 14.25 5.36 26.97
CA GLY A 226 14.30 6.82 26.91
C GLY A 226 13.15 7.44 26.10
N GLU A 227 13.17 8.77 26.01
CA GLU A 227 12.18 9.56 25.28
C GLU A 227 12.87 10.55 24.34
N ARG A 228 12.24 10.79 23.18
CA ARG A 228 12.66 11.79 22.21
C ARG A 228 11.49 12.71 21.86
N VAL A 229 11.74 14.01 21.83
CA VAL A 229 10.78 14.99 21.31
C VAL A 229 11.00 15.15 19.81
N VAL A 230 9.90 15.07 19.04
CA VAL A 230 9.90 15.29 17.59
C VAL A 230 9.00 16.47 17.30
N ALA A 231 9.61 17.63 17.03
CA ALA A 231 8.90 18.78 16.47
C ALA A 231 8.45 18.46 15.04
N PHE A 232 7.38 19.06 14.54
CA PHE A 232 6.92 18.89 13.16
C PHE A 232 6.14 20.11 12.66
N ASP A 233 6.11 20.30 11.34
CA ASP A 233 5.24 21.28 10.69
C ASP A 233 3.84 20.73 10.49
N ARG A 234 3.75 19.46 10.09
CA ARG A 234 2.49 18.72 9.92
C ARG A 234 2.67 17.30 10.45
N CYS A 235 1.60 16.70 10.95
CA CYS A 235 1.60 15.33 11.42
C CYS A 235 0.46 14.55 10.77
N LEU A 236 0.76 13.34 10.30
CA LEU A 236 -0.23 12.34 9.91
C LEU A 236 -0.32 11.26 10.98
N ILE A 237 -1.53 11.01 11.47
CA ILE A 237 -1.85 9.88 12.34
C ILE A 237 -2.33 8.73 11.45
N ALA A 238 -1.50 7.69 11.31
CA ALA A 238 -1.77 6.51 10.48
C ALA A 238 -1.61 5.22 11.31
N THR A 239 -2.09 5.23 12.56
CA THR A 239 -1.92 4.17 13.56
C THR A 239 -2.77 2.92 13.31
N GLY A 240 -3.62 2.92 12.29
CA GLY A 240 -4.49 1.80 11.94
C GLY A 240 -5.54 1.48 13.00
N ALA A 241 -5.89 0.20 13.11
CA ALA A 241 -6.87 -0.33 14.04
C ALA A 241 -6.36 -1.63 14.69
N SER A 242 -7.13 -2.18 15.62
CA SER A 242 -6.83 -3.47 16.28
C SER A 242 -8.12 -4.29 16.42
N PRO A 243 -8.03 -5.64 16.53
CA PRO A 243 -9.20 -6.49 16.68
C PRO A 243 -10.06 -6.06 17.87
N ALA A 244 -11.35 -5.85 17.63
CA ALA A 244 -12.31 -5.61 18.70
C ALA A 244 -12.64 -6.94 19.42
N VAL A 245 -12.72 -6.89 20.74
CA VAL A 245 -13.06 -8.05 21.58
C VAL A 245 -14.43 -7.80 22.22
N PRO A 246 -15.44 -8.64 21.94
CA PRO A 246 -16.77 -8.44 22.52
C PRO A 246 -16.73 -8.72 24.03
N PRO A 247 -17.53 -8.01 24.85
CA PRO A 247 -17.56 -8.18 26.30
C PRO A 247 -18.37 -9.43 26.71
N ILE A 248 -18.01 -10.59 26.17
CA ILE A 248 -18.63 -11.87 26.52
C ILE A 248 -18.01 -12.34 27.84
N PRO A 249 -18.82 -12.61 28.89
CA PRO A 249 -18.30 -13.11 30.17
C PRO A 249 -17.41 -14.34 29.98
N GLY A 250 -16.23 -14.31 30.58
CA GLY A 250 -15.25 -15.39 30.49
C GLY A 250 -14.37 -15.40 29.23
N LEU A 251 -14.64 -14.58 28.21
CA LEU A 251 -13.83 -14.60 26.98
C LEU A 251 -12.41 -14.06 27.22
N LYS A 252 -12.28 -12.95 27.96
CA LYS A 252 -11.01 -12.22 28.14
C LYS A 252 -9.88 -13.10 28.68
N ASP A 253 -10.21 -14.04 29.56
CA ASP A 253 -9.24 -14.87 30.27
C ASP A 253 -9.02 -16.23 29.57
N THR A 254 -9.54 -16.41 28.36
CA THR A 254 -9.35 -17.62 27.54
C THR A 254 -8.25 -17.40 26.50
N PRO A 255 -7.60 -18.48 26.02
CA PRO A 255 -6.62 -18.40 24.93
C PRO A 255 -7.33 -18.27 23.57
N TYR A 256 -8.24 -17.31 23.42
CA TYR A 256 -8.94 -17.06 22.16
C TYR A 256 -7.97 -16.52 21.10
N TRP A 257 -8.32 -16.72 19.84
CA TRP A 257 -7.58 -16.14 18.72
C TRP A 257 -8.30 -14.92 18.17
N THR A 258 -7.53 -13.88 17.86
CA THR A 258 -7.92 -12.91 16.84
C THR A 258 -7.49 -13.42 15.46
N SER A 259 -7.66 -12.60 14.42
CA SER A 259 -7.10 -12.91 13.10
C SER A 259 -5.58 -13.12 13.13
N THR A 260 -4.87 -12.41 14.01
CA THR A 260 -3.41 -12.49 14.11
C THR A 260 -2.95 -13.88 14.53
N GLU A 261 -3.44 -14.38 15.67
CA GLU A 261 -3.06 -15.70 16.20
C GLU A 261 -3.52 -16.81 15.25
N ALA A 262 -4.70 -16.66 14.64
CA ALA A 262 -5.22 -17.62 13.68
C ALA A 262 -4.31 -17.77 12.45
N LEU A 263 -3.78 -16.66 11.91
CA LEU A 263 -2.93 -16.69 10.71
C LEU A 263 -1.55 -17.31 10.95
N VAL A 264 -1.03 -17.23 12.18
CA VAL A 264 0.28 -17.77 12.55
C VAL A 264 0.20 -19.12 13.28
N SER A 265 -1.01 -19.70 13.42
CA SER A 265 -1.15 -21.04 14.00
C SER A 265 -0.38 -22.07 13.18
N GLU A 266 0.47 -22.83 13.88
CA GLU A 266 1.26 -23.94 13.33
C GLU A 266 0.41 -25.19 13.07
N THR A 267 -0.81 -25.25 13.62
CA THR A 267 -1.71 -26.41 13.49
C THR A 267 -3.08 -26.01 12.93
N ILE A 268 -3.74 -26.98 12.28
CA ILE A 268 -5.16 -26.89 11.97
C ILE A 268 -5.93 -27.57 13.10
N PRO A 269 -6.73 -26.83 13.89
CA PRO A 269 -7.48 -27.44 14.98
C PRO A 269 -8.54 -28.39 14.43
N LYS A 270 -8.80 -29.51 15.13
CA LYS A 270 -9.87 -30.45 14.74
C LYS A 270 -11.25 -29.78 14.66
N ARG A 271 -11.49 -28.80 15.55
CA ARG A 271 -12.73 -28.03 15.64
C ARG A 271 -12.39 -26.56 15.87
N LEU A 272 -13.06 -25.65 15.17
CA LEU A 272 -12.86 -24.21 15.29
C LEU A 272 -14.22 -23.52 15.40
N ALA A 273 -14.44 -22.79 16.49
CA ALA A 273 -15.57 -21.88 16.63
C ALA A 273 -15.13 -20.46 16.24
N VAL A 274 -15.96 -19.75 15.49
CA VAL A 274 -15.70 -18.38 15.01
C VAL A 274 -16.85 -17.49 15.45
N ILE A 275 -16.56 -16.49 16.29
CA ILE A 275 -17.53 -15.45 16.67
C ILE A 275 -17.36 -14.26 15.71
N GLY A 276 -18.37 -14.00 14.90
CA GLY A 276 -18.33 -12.97 13.86
C GLY A 276 -18.85 -13.48 12.52
N SER A 277 -19.41 -12.59 11.71
CA SER A 277 -20.15 -12.96 10.48
C SER A 277 -19.90 -12.02 9.29
N SER A 278 -18.71 -11.42 9.25
CA SER A 278 -18.26 -10.56 8.16
C SER A 278 -16.89 -11.03 7.64
N VAL A 279 -16.26 -10.23 6.78
CA VAL A 279 -15.13 -10.61 5.92
C VAL A 279 -14.05 -11.42 6.65
N VAL A 280 -13.45 -10.90 7.72
CA VAL A 280 -12.36 -11.60 8.44
C VAL A 280 -12.82 -12.96 8.99
N ALA A 281 -14.01 -13.01 9.58
CA ALA A 281 -14.55 -14.24 10.15
C ALA A 281 -14.78 -15.29 9.06
N LEU A 282 -15.38 -14.90 7.93
CA LEU A 282 -15.78 -15.82 6.88
C LEU A 282 -14.60 -16.29 6.03
N GLU A 283 -13.66 -15.42 5.72
CA GLU A 283 -12.43 -15.77 5.00
C GLU A 283 -11.62 -16.81 5.78
N LEU A 284 -11.38 -16.55 7.07
CA LEU A 284 -10.61 -17.48 7.91
C LEU A 284 -11.40 -18.76 8.18
N ALA A 285 -12.70 -18.67 8.46
CA ALA A 285 -13.55 -19.84 8.65
C ALA A 285 -13.47 -20.79 7.44
N GLN A 286 -13.63 -20.27 6.23
CA GLN A 286 -13.56 -21.10 5.03
C GLN A 286 -12.14 -21.66 4.81
N ALA A 287 -11.09 -20.86 5.05
CA ALA A 287 -9.72 -21.33 4.90
C ALA A 287 -9.41 -22.50 5.86
N PHE A 288 -9.74 -22.37 7.14
CA PHE A 288 -9.57 -23.44 8.13
C PHE A 288 -10.42 -24.67 7.82
N ALA A 289 -11.67 -24.48 7.39
CA ALA A 289 -12.55 -25.59 7.01
C ALA A 289 -11.96 -26.41 5.88
N ARG A 290 -11.52 -25.74 4.81
CA ARG A 290 -10.93 -26.38 3.63
C ARG A 290 -9.58 -27.06 3.94
N LEU A 291 -8.85 -26.58 4.95
CA LEU A 291 -7.61 -27.19 5.45
C LEU A 291 -7.85 -28.32 6.46
N GLY A 292 -9.10 -28.61 6.83
CA GLY A 292 -9.47 -29.82 7.59
C GLY A 292 -10.12 -29.58 8.95
N ALA A 293 -10.33 -28.33 9.38
CA ALA A 293 -11.05 -28.05 10.62
C ALA A 293 -12.56 -28.25 10.45
N LYS A 294 -13.25 -28.78 11.47
CA LYS A 294 -14.71 -28.64 11.56
C LYS A 294 -15.06 -27.26 12.11
N VAL A 295 -15.56 -26.37 11.25
CA VAL A 295 -15.81 -24.97 11.61
C VAL A 295 -17.26 -24.73 11.99
N THR A 296 -17.50 -23.90 13.00
CA THR A 296 -18.83 -23.40 13.40
C THR A 296 -18.78 -21.89 13.53
N ILE A 297 -19.63 -21.19 12.77
CA ILE A 297 -19.72 -19.73 12.79
C ILE A 297 -20.90 -19.32 13.68
N LEU A 298 -20.63 -18.50 14.69
CA LEU A 298 -21.61 -17.89 15.57
C LEU A 298 -21.90 -16.48 15.04
N ALA A 299 -22.88 -16.39 14.14
CA ALA A 299 -23.36 -15.14 13.61
C ALA A 299 -24.43 -14.55 14.56
N ARG A 300 -24.23 -13.33 15.04
CA ARG A 300 -25.24 -12.63 15.87
C ARG A 300 -26.51 -12.24 15.10
N SER A 301 -26.43 -12.27 13.77
CA SER A 301 -27.49 -11.94 12.81
C SER A 301 -27.29 -12.89 11.61
N THR A 302 -27.48 -12.44 10.38
CA THR A 302 -27.08 -13.19 9.18
C THR A 302 -25.62 -12.94 8.79
N LEU A 303 -25.11 -13.76 7.85
CA LEU A 303 -23.82 -13.51 7.21
C LEU A 303 -23.90 -12.24 6.37
N PHE A 304 -22.83 -11.45 6.37
CA PHE A 304 -22.77 -10.19 5.61
C PHE A 304 -23.99 -9.29 5.84
N PHE A 305 -24.48 -9.18 7.08
CA PHE A 305 -25.70 -8.45 7.45
C PHE A 305 -25.80 -6.99 6.96
N ARG A 306 -24.67 -6.37 6.58
CA ARG A 306 -24.63 -4.98 6.06
C ARG A 306 -24.55 -4.90 4.53
N GLU A 307 -24.45 -6.03 3.86
CA GLU A 307 -24.41 -6.13 2.41
C GLU A 307 -25.80 -6.47 1.87
N ASP A 308 -25.95 -6.38 0.55
CA ASP A 308 -27.19 -6.73 -0.14
C ASP A 308 -27.58 -8.20 0.13
N PRO A 309 -28.81 -8.48 0.59
CA PRO A 309 -29.29 -9.85 0.74
C PRO A 309 -29.50 -10.59 -0.59
N ALA A 310 -29.76 -9.88 -1.71
CA ALA A 310 -29.88 -10.38 -3.09
C ALA A 310 -30.24 -9.25 -4.08
#